data_AF-A0A482IKA9-F1
#
_entry.id   AF-A0A482IKA9-F1
#
_cell.length_a   1.000
_cell.length_b   1.000
_cell.length_c   1.000
_cell.angle_alpha   90.00
_cell.angle_beta   90.00
_cell.angle_gamma   90.00
#
_symmetry.space_group_name_H-M   'P 1'
#
loop_
_entity.id
_entity.type
_entity.pdbx_description
1 polymer ?
#
loop_
_entity_poly.entity_id
_entity_poly.type
_entity_poly.pdbx_seq_one_letter_code
_entity_poly.pdbx_strand_id
1 'polypeptide(L)'
;MTRQGVAAAIDAALFDDLMARYAAMFGRDETPWRIWSAANAPAALDRHDVVLSDGEATGDLIDRVVAADAVLIESEREGGRWIDTVRSPMGTWVLDVRADDDTPHSPAFVAVLRAALSLHFPAHDALCIARAWQPGATAWPNDFARFPQVRHAALVPPGQTAQPFAPCPPDLGLYAVMPSAAWIETLVPLAVPTVQLRFKSDDADAVKHEVARAAKAAKGSQSRLFINDHWRVAIDHHAACGGDSGIYGIHLGQEDLDDADLDAIRASGLRLGVSTHGYAEMLRVAAISPSYLALGAIFPTTTKVMPTQPQGMGRFQSYVALMQPVIPSLVGIGGVNAGNMGEVLAVGVGSAAVVRAITEASDVPAAVAGLNALFA
;
A
#
# COMPACT_ATOMS: atom_id res chain seq x y z
N MET A 1 17.52 9.28 40.26
CA MET A 1 17.78 7.92 39.76
C MET A 1 16.92 7.71 38.53
N THR A 2 17.52 7.68 37.35
CA THR A 2 16.84 7.32 36.10
C THR A 2 16.32 5.88 36.26
N ARG A 3 15.00 5.67 36.21
CA ARG A 3 14.44 4.30 36.15
C ARG A 3 15.01 3.62 34.90
N GLN A 4 15.79 2.56 35.09
CA GLN A 4 16.12 1.64 33.99
C GLN A 4 14.81 0.96 33.56
N GLY A 5 14.50 1.01 32.28
CA GLY A 5 13.26 0.41 31.76
C GLY A 5 13.25 -1.11 31.91
N VAL A 6 12.07 -1.70 32.05
CA VAL A 6 11.88 -3.17 32.01
C VAL A 6 11.20 -3.53 30.71
N ALA A 7 11.88 -4.35 29.90
CA ALA A 7 11.37 -4.78 28.60
C ALA A 7 10.06 -5.57 28.75
N ALA A 8 9.19 -5.47 27.75
CA ALA A 8 8.01 -6.32 27.67
C ALA A 8 8.42 -7.80 27.61
N ALA A 9 7.60 -8.67 28.22
CA ALA A 9 7.81 -10.11 28.12
C ALA A 9 7.72 -10.55 26.66
N ILE A 10 8.64 -11.42 26.21
CA ILE A 10 8.78 -11.83 24.82
C ILE A 10 9.00 -13.34 24.73
N ASP A 11 8.36 -13.97 23.74
CA ASP A 11 8.71 -15.33 23.30
C ASP A 11 9.98 -15.26 22.46
N ALA A 12 11.13 -15.46 23.09
CA ALA A 12 12.43 -15.38 22.43
C ALA A 12 12.62 -16.45 21.35
N ALA A 13 12.08 -17.66 21.57
CA ALA A 13 12.22 -18.76 20.62
C ALA A 13 11.47 -18.47 19.32
N LEU A 14 10.24 -17.92 19.43
CA LEU A 14 9.48 -17.48 18.27
C LEU A 14 10.20 -16.34 17.53
N PHE A 15 10.69 -15.33 18.25
CA PHE A 15 11.44 -14.23 17.64
C PHE A 15 12.65 -14.72 16.84
N ASP A 16 13.46 -15.61 17.43
CA ASP A 16 14.66 -16.14 16.78
C ASP A 16 14.31 -17.00 15.54
N ASP A 17 13.26 -17.82 15.60
CA ASP A 17 12.79 -18.61 14.45
C ASP A 17 12.31 -17.71 13.30
N LEU A 18 11.56 -16.65 13.58
CA LEU A 18 11.11 -15.68 12.58
C LEU A 18 12.31 -14.97 11.92
N MET A 19 13.27 -14.50 12.72
CA MET A 19 14.46 -13.86 12.18
C MET A 19 15.29 -14.82 11.33
N ALA A 20 15.44 -16.08 11.75
CA ALA A 20 16.18 -17.10 11.00
C ALA A 20 15.53 -17.41 9.65
N ARG A 21 14.19 -17.42 9.57
CA ARG A 21 13.44 -17.71 8.34
C ARG A 21 13.40 -16.54 7.37
N TYR A 22 13.14 -15.34 7.88
CA TYR A 22 12.68 -14.23 7.04
C TYR A 22 13.71 -13.09 6.85
N ALA A 23 14.79 -13.04 7.63
CA ALA A 23 15.80 -11.98 7.49
C ALA A 23 16.48 -11.96 6.12
N ALA A 24 16.69 -13.12 5.49
CA ALA A 24 17.24 -13.18 4.14
C ALA A 24 16.26 -12.66 3.07
N MET A 25 14.95 -12.80 3.32
CA MET A 25 13.88 -12.41 2.40
C MET A 25 13.55 -10.92 2.47
N PHE A 26 13.47 -10.36 3.68
CA PHE A 26 13.06 -8.96 3.90
C PHE A 26 14.21 -8.02 4.27
N GLY A 27 15.39 -8.56 4.52
CA GLY A 27 16.49 -7.83 5.15
C GLY A 27 16.37 -7.80 6.67
N ARG A 28 17.38 -7.24 7.32
CA ARG A 28 17.46 -7.12 8.78
C ARG A 28 17.94 -5.73 9.17
N ASP A 29 17.32 -5.14 10.18
CA ASP A 29 17.79 -3.90 10.79
C ASP A 29 19.08 -4.16 11.58
N GLU A 30 20.06 -3.28 11.40
CA GLU A 30 21.33 -3.33 12.13
C GLU A 30 21.14 -2.89 13.58
N THR A 31 20.17 -2.02 13.85
CA THR A 31 19.87 -1.53 15.19
C THR A 31 18.74 -2.35 15.82
N PRO A 32 18.96 -2.96 17.01
CA PRO A 32 17.92 -3.77 17.64
C PRO A 32 16.74 -2.93 18.12
N TRP A 33 15.53 -3.34 17.73
CA TRP A 33 14.29 -2.82 18.30
C TRP A 33 14.10 -3.27 19.76
N ARG A 34 13.55 -2.36 20.58
CA ARG A 34 13.22 -2.59 21.99
C ARG A 34 11.75 -2.26 22.22
N ILE A 35 11.07 -3.11 23.01
CA ILE A 35 9.64 -2.97 23.28
C ILE A 35 9.44 -2.90 24.79
N TRP A 36 8.72 -1.87 25.24
CA TRP A 36 8.50 -1.55 26.64
C TRP A 36 7.00 -1.58 26.94
N SER A 37 6.61 -1.99 28.15
CA SER A 37 5.28 -1.62 28.64
C SER A 37 5.29 -0.15 29.10
N ALA A 38 4.15 0.54 28.99
CA ALA A 38 4.02 1.94 29.38
C ALA A 38 4.49 2.19 30.83
N ALA A 39 4.15 1.30 31.76
CA ALA A 39 4.55 1.39 33.17
C ALA A 39 6.08 1.30 33.38
N ASN A 40 6.80 0.68 32.45
CA ASN A 40 8.22 0.36 32.55
C ASN A 40 9.07 1.04 31.47
N ALA A 41 8.51 1.95 30.67
CA ALA A 41 9.25 2.64 29.62
C ALA A 41 10.37 3.53 30.21
N PRO A 42 11.61 3.46 29.69
CA PRO A 42 12.72 4.27 30.19
C PRO A 42 12.47 5.76 29.95
N ALA A 43 13.04 6.63 30.78
CA ALA A 43 12.86 8.07 30.67
C ALA A 43 13.29 8.63 29.29
N ALA A 44 14.41 8.13 28.78
CA ALA A 44 14.91 8.44 27.44
C ALA A 44 14.52 7.31 26.47
N LEU A 45 13.84 7.69 25.39
CA LEU A 45 13.47 6.82 24.26
C LEU A 45 14.26 7.26 23.03
N ASP A 46 14.34 6.39 22.02
CA ASP A 46 14.80 6.69 20.67
C ASP A 46 13.91 6.01 19.61
N ARG A 47 14.23 6.25 18.33
CA ARG A 47 13.45 5.78 17.17
C ARG A 47 13.29 4.25 17.04
N HIS A 48 14.06 3.43 17.77
CA HIS A 48 13.92 1.97 17.80
C HIS A 48 13.19 1.46 19.05
N ASP A 49 12.57 2.37 19.80
CA ASP A 49 11.72 2.02 20.93
C ASP A 49 10.24 1.99 20.54
N VAL A 50 9.56 0.94 21.02
CA VAL A 50 8.10 0.85 21.02
C VAL A 50 7.61 0.84 22.46
N VAL A 51 6.61 1.65 22.76
CA VAL A 51 5.90 1.61 24.03
C VAL A 51 4.51 1.03 23.81
N LEU A 52 4.16 0.01 24.59
CA LEU A 52 2.87 -0.65 24.57
C LEU A 52 2.04 -0.19 25.77
N SER A 53 0.84 0.34 25.50
CA SER A 53 -0.12 0.80 26.51
C SER A 53 -1.37 -0.07 26.48
N ASP A 54 -1.77 -0.59 27.63
CA ASP A 54 -3.07 -1.24 27.83
C ASP A 54 -4.06 -0.13 28.22
N GLY A 55 -4.89 0.27 27.27
CA GLY A 55 -5.68 1.50 27.33
C GLY A 55 -4.94 2.77 26.89
N GLU A 56 -5.66 3.90 27.01
CA GLU A 56 -5.21 5.23 26.62
C GLU A 56 -3.92 5.65 27.36
N ALA A 57 -2.93 6.10 26.60
CA ALA A 57 -1.68 6.62 27.14
C ALA A 57 -1.86 8.03 27.73
N THR A 58 -1.06 8.36 28.74
CA THR A 58 -1.04 9.73 29.28
C THR A 58 -0.43 10.71 28.27
N GLY A 59 -0.87 11.98 28.30
CA GLY A 59 -0.29 13.04 27.46
C GLY A 59 1.23 13.14 27.57
N ASP A 60 1.76 13.07 28.81
CA ASP A 60 3.22 13.07 29.05
C ASP A 60 3.95 11.90 28.35
N LEU A 61 3.33 10.72 28.24
CA LEU A 61 3.93 9.59 27.54
C LEU A 61 3.91 9.82 26.02
N ILE A 62 2.79 10.32 25.50
CA ILE A 62 2.64 10.67 24.08
C ILE A 62 3.72 11.68 23.68
N ASP A 63 3.87 12.77 24.45
CA ASP A 63 4.87 13.81 24.19
C ASP A 63 6.30 13.26 24.17
N ARG A 64 6.62 12.34 25.09
CA ARG A 64 7.93 11.67 25.13
C ARG A 64 8.19 10.78 23.93
N VAL A 65 7.19 10.03 23.48
CA VAL A 65 7.30 9.16 22.30
C VAL A 65 7.51 10.02 21.05
N VAL A 66 6.70 11.07 20.87
CA VAL A 66 6.79 11.99 19.74
C VAL A 66 8.15 12.68 19.70
N ALA A 67 8.64 13.20 20.84
CA ALA A 67 9.93 13.87 20.91
C ALA A 67 11.13 12.97 20.58
N ALA A 68 10.96 11.65 20.67
CA ALA A 68 12.01 10.66 20.42
C ALA A 68 11.92 10.01 19.03
N ASP A 69 10.94 10.39 18.20
CA ASP A 69 10.55 9.67 16.98
C ASP A 69 10.28 8.16 17.24
N ALA A 70 9.86 7.82 18.46
CA ALA A 70 9.56 6.45 18.87
C ALA A 70 8.14 6.05 18.45
N VAL A 71 7.74 4.81 18.77
CA VAL A 71 6.41 4.27 18.47
C VAL A 71 5.61 4.08 19.75
N LEU A 72 4.33 4.46 19.71
CA LEU A 72 3.35 4.12 20.75
C LEU A 72 2.26 3.23 20.14
N ILE A 73 1.93 2.14 20.82
CA ILE A 73 0.77 1.30 20.49
C ILE A 73 -0.13 1.23 21.72
N GLU A 74 -1.33 1.79 21.57
CA GLU A 74 -2.39 1.78 22.58
C GLU A 74 -3.39 0.69 22.19
N SER A 75 -3.73 -0.22 23.09
CA SER A 75 -4.67 -1.31 22.83
C SER A 75 -5.87 -1.23 23.77
N GLU A 76 -7.06 -1.11 23.21
CA GLU A 76 -8.33 -1.01 23.94
C GLU A 76 -9.29 -2.14 23.57
N ARG A 77 -10.25 -2.44 24.47
CA ARG A 77 -11.30 -3.45 24.23
C ARG A 77 -12.62 -2.78 23.88
N GLU A 78 -13.16 -3.12 22.72
CA GLU A 78 -14.52 -2.73 22.31
C GLU A 78 -15.26 -3.94 21.73
N GLY A 79 -16.38 -4.34 22.35
CA GLY A 79 -17.26 -5.37 21.79
C GLY A 79 -16.60 -6.73 21.49
N GLY A 80 -15.62 -7.16 22.30
CA GLY A 80 -14.87 -8.41 22.08
C GLY A 80 -13.76 -8.30 21.03
N ARG A 81 -13.43 -7.09 20.59
CA ARG A 81 -12.39 -6.79 19.61
C ARG A 81 -11.27 -5.97 20.27
N TRP A 82 -10.08 -6.04 19.71
CA TRP A 82 -8.97 -5.14 20.03
C TRP A 82 -9.03 -3.94 19.10
N ILE A 83 -8.99 -2.74 19.68
CA ILE A 83 -8.81 -1.48 18.96
C ILE A 83 -7.41 -1.00 19.27
N ASP A 84 -6.54 -1.08 18.28
CA ASP A 84 -5.15 -0.66 18.40
C ASP A 84 -4.93 0.68 17.72
N THR A 85 -4.46 1.66 18.48
CA THR A 85 -3.97 2.95 17.95
C THR A 85 -2.45 2.92 17.93
N VAL A 86 -1.87 2.93 16.73
CA VAL A 86 -0.41 3.05 16.55
C VAL A 86 -0.04 4.46 16.12
N ARG A 87 0.85 5.10 16.89
CA ARG A 87 1.42 6.42 16.60
C ARG A 87 2.89 6.26 16.30
N SER A 88 3.32 6.88 15.20
CA SER A 88 4.70 6.85 14.74
C SER A 88 5.02 8.13 13.95
N PRO A 89 6.28 8.38 13.58
CA PRO A 89 6.64 9.45 12.65
C PRO A 89 5.91 9.37 11.29
N MET A 90 5.38 8.20 10.92
CA MET A 90 4.59 7.97 9.71
C MET A 90 3.09 8.27 9.88
N GLY A 91 2.69 8.88 11.00
CA GLY A 91 1.30 9.19 11.31
C GLY A 91 0.65 8.18 12.27
N THR A 92 -0.67 8.30 12.39
CA THR A 92 -1.50 7.49 13.30
C THR A 92 -2.41 6.56 12.51
N TRP A 93 -2.43 5.28 12.88
CA TRP A 93 -3.37 4.30 12.35
C TRP A 93 -4.20 3.70 13.47
N VAL A 94 -5.49 3.48 13.19
CA VAL A 94 -6.39 2.78 14.10
C VAL A 94 -6.80 1.48 13.43
N LEU A 95 -6.50 0.36 14.10
CA LEU A 95 -6.72 -0.98 13.62
C LEU A 95 -7.70 -1.70 14.55
N ASP A 96 -8.57 -2.49 13.97
CA ASP A 96 -9.59 -3.23 14.67
C ASP A 96 -9.48 -4.72 14.30
N VAL A 97 -9.36 -5.59 15.30
CA VAL A 97 -9.25 -7.03 15.07
C VAL A 97 -10.04 -7.84 16.09
N ARG A 98 -10.54 -9.00 15.65
CA ARG A 98 -11.16 -9.96 16.56
C ARG A 98 -10.12 -10.46 17.55
N ALA A 99 -10.43 -10.41 18.84
CA ALA A 99 -9.52 -10.90 19.85
C ALA A 99 -9.50 -12.44 19.88
N ASP A 100 -8.30 -13.01 19.86
CA ASP A 100 -8.09 -14.44 20.13
C ASP A 100 -8.09 -14.73 21.64
N ASP A 101 -7.68 -13.75 22.46
CA ASP A 101 -7.63 -13.81 23.91
C ASP A 101 -7.80 -12.41 24.56
N ASP A 102 -7.84 -12.37 25.90
CA ASP A 102 -7.98 -11.14 26.70
C ASP A 102 -6.65 -10.44 27.03
N THR A 103 -5.52 -10.87 26.45
CA THR A 103 -4.19 -10.30 26.70
C THR A 103 -3.73 -9.44 25.51
N PRO A 104 -3.68 -8.10 25.63
CA PRO A 104 -3.40 -7.23 24.48
C PRO A 104 -2.00 -7.44 23.89
N HIS A 105 -1.01 -7.72 24.75
CA HIS A 105 0.41 -7.81 24.39
C HIS A 105 1.05 -9.09 24.94
N SER A 106 0.54 -10.25 24.51
CA SER A 106 1.13 -11.54 24.89
C SER A 106 2.61 -11.64 24.45
N PRO A 107 3.44 -12.50 25.09
CA PRO A 107 4.84 -12.66 24.68
C PRO A 107 5.03 -13.04 23.21
N ALA A 108 4.08 -13.80 22.64
CA ALA A 108 4.08 -14.15 21.21
C ALA A 108 3.78 -12.93 20.32
N PHE A 109 2.79 -12.10 20.69
CA PHE A 109 2.51 -10.84 20.00
C PHE A 109 3.74 -9.92 19.99
N VAL A 110 4.39 -9.74 21.15
CA VAL A 110 5.61 -8.92 21.28
C VAL A 110 6.75 -9.48 20.41
N ALA A 111 6.88 -10.81 20.33
CA ALA A 111 7.88 -11.46 19.48
C ALA A 111 7.66 -11.17 17.98
N VAL A 112 6.42 -11.33 17.50
CA VAL A 112 6.08 -11.08 16.09
C VAL A 112 6.22 -9.61 15.73
N LEU A 113 5.71 -8.71 16.59
CA LEU A 113 5.83 -7.27 16.39
C LEU A 113 7.30 -6.85 16.27
N ARG A 114 8.14 -7.31 17.21
CA ARG A 114 9.59 -7.02 17.19
C ARG A 114 10.27 -7.60 15.97
N ALA A 115 9.92 -8.82 15.56
CA ALA A 115 10.48 -9.45 14.37
C ALA A 115 10.12 -8.63 13.12
N ALA A 116 8.85 -8.28 12.92
CA ALA A 116 8.41 -7.47 11.78
C ALA A 116 9.13 -6.11 11.71
N LEU A 117 9.27 -5.40 12.84
CA LEU A 117 10.06 -4.16 12.91
C LEU A 117 11.53 -4.39 12.52
N SER A 118 12.13 -5.46 13.05
CA SER A 118 13.52 -5.85 12.73
C SER A 118 13.70 -6.30 11.27
N LEU A 119 12.61 -6.63 10.57
CA LEU A 119 12.53 -6.97 9.14
C LEU A 119 12.13 -5.73 8.30
N HIS A 120 12.34 -4.53 8.85
CA HIS A 120 12.12 -3.21 8.25
C HIS A 120 10.65 -2.86 7.96
N PHE A 121 9.67 -3.59 8.49
CA PHE A 121 8.26 -3.21 8.33
C PHE A 121 7.96 -2.00 9.22
N PRO A 122 7.27 -0.96 8.70
CA PRO A 122 6.88 0.18 9.53
C PRO A 122 5.91 -0.25 10.62
N ALA A 123 5.81 0.54 11.70
CA ALA A 123 5.08 0.15 12.91
C ALA A 123 3.62 -0.27 12.68
N HIS A 124 2.90 0.42 11.80
CA HIS A 124 1.51 0.07 11.46
C HIS A 124 1.39 -1.27 10.72
N ASP A 125 2.35 -1.59 9.85
CA ASP A 125 2.41 -2.89 9.17
C ASP A 125 2.85 -4.00 10.11
N ALA A 126 3.85 -3.73 10.96
CA ALA A 126 4.32 -4.66 11.97
C ALA A 126 3.20 -5.05 12.93
N LEU A 127 2.35 -4.09 13.30
CA LEU A 127 1.13 -4.33 14.09
C LEU A 127 0.10 -5.16 13.31
N CYS A 128 -0.12 -4.89 12.02
CA CYS A 128 -1.00 -5.71 11.17
C CYS A 128 -0.55 -7.18 11.15
N ILE A 129 0.75 -7.42 10.97
CA ILE A 129 1.35 -8.77 10.97
C ILE A 129 1.20 -9.43 12.34
N ALA A 130 1.50 -8.71 13.43
CA ALA A 130 1.42 -9.23 14.79
C ALA A 130 -0.01 -9.62 15.19
N ARG A 131 -1.03 -8.87 14.73
CA ARG A 131 -2.44 -9.21 14.94
C ARG A 131 -2.94 -10.34 14.04
N ALA A 132 -2.42 -10.46 12.82
CA ALA A 132 -2.79 -11.55 11.92
C ALA A 132 -2.18 -12.91 12.33
N TRP A 133 -1.09 -12.89 13.10
CA TRP A 133 -0.33 -14.08 13.47
C TRP A 133 -1.20 -15.11 14.18
N GLN A 134 -1.16 -16.37 13.72
CA GLN A 134 -1.88 -17.47 14.34
C GLN A 134 -1.00 -18.15 15.40
N PRO A 135 -1.51 -18.41 16.63
CA PRO A 135 -0.78 -19.18 17.62
C PRO A 135 -0.31 -20.54 17.07
N GLY A 136 0.98 -20.83 17.22
CA GLY A 136 1.60 -22.07 16.71
C GLY A 136 1.91 -22.10 15.21
N ALA A 137 1.58 -21.05 14.46
CA ALA A 137 2.03 -20.93 13.07
C ALA A 137 3.53 -20.67 12.98
N THR A 138 4.12 -21.05 11.85
CA THR A 138 5.53 -20.78 11.48
C THR A 138 5.66 -20.07 10.13
N ALA A 139 4.58 -20.05 9.35
CA ALA A 139 4.50 -19.39 8.06
C ALA A 139 4.12 -17.91 8.22
N TRP A 140 4.62 -17.07 7.32
CA TRP A 140 4.24 -15.66 7.25
C TRP A 140 2.73 -15.52 6.97
N PRO A 141 2.00 -14.63 7.65
CA PRO A 141 0.56 -14.54 7.52
C PRO A 141 0.15 -14.11 6.11
N ASN A 142 -0.75 -14.89 5.51
CA ASN A 142 -1.32 -14.64 4.18
C ASN A 142 -2.84 -14.84 4.12
N ASP A 143 -3.48 -15.23 5.23
CA ASP A 143 -4.93 -15.32 5.33
C ASP A 143 -5.51 -13.93 5.61
N PHE A 144 -6.10 -13.31 4.60
CA PHE A 144 -6.68 -11.97 4.69
C PHE A 144 -7.72 -11.84 5.81
N ALA A 145 -8.49 -12.89 6.11
CA ALA A 145 -9.52 -12.85 7.14
C ALA A 145 -8.97 -12.70 8.56
N ARG A 146 -7.67 -12.96 8.76
CA ARG A 146 -6.96 -12.78 10.03
C ARG A 146 -6.42 -11.37 10.24
N PHE A 147 -6.20 -10.62 9.17
CA PHE A 147 -5.64 -9.28 9.29
C PHE A 147 -6.66 -8.31 9.91
N PRO A 148 -6.18 -7.27 10.63
CA PRO A 148 -7.06 -6.25 11.18
C PRO A 148 -7.78 -5.47 10.07
N GLN A 149 -8.91 -4.87 10.44
CA GLN A 149 -9.58 -3.86 9.63
C GLN A 149 -9.06 -2.48 10.01
N VAL A 150 -8.80 -1.62 9.02
CA VAL A 150 -8.43 -0.23 9.28
C VAL A 150 -9.68 0.58 9.60
N ARG A 151 -9.67 1.31 10.71
CA ARG A 151 -10.66 2.34 11.02
C ARG A 151 -10.16 3.68 10.50
N HIS A 152 -10.84 4.21 9.49
CA HIS A 152 -10.48 5.49 8.88
C HIS A 152 -11.74 6.25 8.49
N ALA A 153 -11.76 7.58 8.66
CA ALA A 153 -12.95 8.40 8.42
C ALA A 153 -13.45 8.35 6.96
N ALA A 154 -12.53 8.20 6.01
CA ALA A 154 -12.82 8.04 4.59
C ALA A 154 -13.40 6.66 4.20
N LEU A 155 -13.48 5.70 5.14
CA LEU A 155 -14.01 4.37 4.88
C LEU A 155 -15.48 4.25 5.31
N VAL A 156 -16.19 3.33 4.65
CA VAL A 156 -17.54 2.96 5.03
C VAL A 156 -17.54 2.41 6.47
N PRO A 157 -18.56 2.73 7.31
CA PRO A 157 -18.61 2.24 8.68
C PRO A 157 -18.52 0.71 8.79
N PRO A 158 -17.93 0.18 9.89
CA PRO A 158 -17.83 -1.26 10.12
C PRO A 158 -19.18 -1.98 9.98
N GLY A 159 -19.22 -3.06 9.20
CA GLY A 159 -20.42 -3.88 8.98
C GLY A 159 -21.23 -3.56 7.71
N GLN A 160 -20.85 -2.52 6.96
CA GLN A 160 -21.36 -2.29 5.61
C GLN A 160 -20.30 -2.65 4.57
N THR A 161 -20.69 -3.45 3.57
CA THR A 161 -19.82 -3.77 2.43
C THR A 161 -20.01 -2.71 1.35
N ALA A 162 -18.94 -2.00 0.99
CA ALA A 162 -18.96 -1.13 -0.18
C ALA A 162 -19.30 -1.95 -1.43
N GLN A 163 -20.10 -1.38 -2.34
CA GLN A 163 -20.25 -1.98 -3.66
C GLN A 163 -18.89 -1.95 -4.39
N PRO A 164 -18.49 -3.04 -5.07
CA PRO A 164 -17.23 -3.05 -5.81
C PRO A 164 -17.29 -2.05 -6.96
N PHE A 165 -16.14 -1.46 -7.30
CA PHE A 165 -16.00 -0.71 -8.54
C PHE A 165 -16.11 -1.65 -9.76
N ALA A 166 -16.31 -1.08 -10.95
CA ALA A 166 -16.29 -1.87 -12.19
C ALA A 166 -15.00 -2.72 -12.25
N PRO A 167 -15.03 -4.00 -12.66
CA PRO A 167 -13.86 -4.88 -12.56
C PRO A 167 -12.82 -4.58 -13.66
N CYS A 168 -11.54 -4.80 -13.34
CA CYS A 168 -10.44 -4.91 -14.30
C CYS A 168 -10.18 -6.40 -14.65
N PRO A 169 -9.62 -6.69 -15.84
CA PRO A 169 -9.00 -7.99 -16.06
C PRO A 169 -7.81 -8.18 -15.09
N PRO A 170 -7.48 -9.44 -14.71
CA PRO A 170 -6.26 -9.72 -13.95
C PRO A 170 -5.00 -9.21 -14.65
N ASP A 171 -5.01 -9.26 -15.99
CA ASP A 171 -3.88 -8.88 -16.84
C ASP A 171 -4.10 -7.51 -17.49
N LEU A 172 -3.64 -6.46 -16.82
CA LEU A 172 -3.49 -5.11 -17.38
C LEU A 172 -2.23 -5.00 -18.25
N GLY A 173 -1.32 -5.98 -18.20
CA GLY A 173 -0.15 -6.07 -19.06
C GLY A 173 0.90 -4.99 -18.75
N LEU A 174 1.61 -4.55 -19.79
CA LEU A 174 2.49 -3.39 -19.69
C LEU A 174 1.67 -2.15 -19.35
N TYR A 175 1.96 -1.57 -18.20
CA TYR A 175 1.30 -0.37 -17.70
C TYR A 175 2.26 0.82 -17.78
N ALA A 176 2.02 1.77 -18.67
CA ALA A 176 2.84 2.97 -18.80
C ALA A 176 2.24 4.17 -18.04
N VAL A 177 2.93 4.68 -17.02
CA VAL A 177 2.53 5.90 -16.30
C VAL A 177 3.29 7.10 -16.87
N MET A 178 2.57 8.06 -17.46
CA MET A 178 3.14 9.11 -18.31
C MET A 178 2.75 10.52 -17.88
N PRO A 179 3.66 11.51 -17.99
CA PRO A 179 3.43 12.84 -17.43
C PRO A 179 2.51 13.75 -18.26
N SER A 180 2.22 13.42 -19.53
CA SER A 180 1.42 14.28 -20.42
C SER A 180 0.66 13.49 -21.48
N ALA A 181 -0.35 14.11 -22.06
CA ALA A 181 -1.16 13.57 -23.15
C ALA A 181 -0.34 13.31 -24.41
N ALA A 182 0.72 14.09 -24.67
CA ALA A 182 1.63 13.85 -25.79
C ALA A 182 2.30 12.45 -25.71
N TRP A 183 2.63 11.99 -24.51
CA TRP A 183 3.11 10.63 -24.31
C TRP A 183 2.01 9.60 -24.57
N ILE A 184 0.79 9.85 -24.10
CA ILE A 184 -0.36 8.96 -24.38
C ILE A 184 -0.61 8.83 -25.89
N GLU A 185 -0.60 9.95 -26.62
CA GLU A 185 -0.72 10.03 -28.08
C GLU A 185 0.38 9.22 -28.80
N THR A 186 1.57 9.12 -28.20
CA THR A 186 2.70 8.33 -28.74
C THR A 186 2.56 6.84 -28.43
N LEU A 187 2.10 6.48 -27.23
CA LEU A 187 2.08 5.08 -26.75
C LEU A 187 0.87 4.29 -27.22
N VAL A 188 -0.28 4.94 -27.43
CA VAL A 188 -1.49 4.25 -27.90
C VAL A 188 -1.28 3.59 -29.28
N PRO A 189 -0.70 4.25 -30.30
CA PRO A 189 -0.37 3.61 -31.58
C PRO A 189 0.64 2.46 -31.48
N LEU A 190 1.48 2.44 -30.43
CA LEU A 190 2.42 1.35 -30.14
C LEU A 190 1.79 0.17 -29.40
N ALA A 191 0.46 0.17 -29.25
CA ALA A 191 -0.32 -0.89 -28.61
C ALA A 191 0.13 -1.21 -27.18
N VAL A 192 0.48 -0.19 -26.38
CA VAL A 192 0.66 -0.36 -24.93
C VAL A 192 -0.69 -0.71 -24.30
N PRO A 193 -0.85 -1.87 -23.64
CA PRO A 193 -2.15 -2.34 -23.15
C PRO A 193 -2.83 -1.39 -22.15
N THR A 194 -2.05 -0.80 -21.24
CA THR A 194 -2.55 0.13 -20.23
C THR A 194 -1.67 1.37 -20.15
N VAL A 195 -2.30 2.54 -20.19
CA VAL A 195 -1.62 3.85 -20.11
C VAL A 195 -2.27 4.69 -19.03
N GLN A 196 -1.49 5.50 -18.31
CA GLN A 196 -2.01 6.43 -17.32
C GLN A 196 -1.47 7.83 -17.56
N LEU A 197 -2.37 8.80 -17.61
CA LEU A 197 -2.02 10.21 -17.58
C LEU A 197 -1.81 10.65 -16.13
N ARG A 198 -0.57 10.97 -15.79
CA ARG A 198 -0.13 11.53 -14.52
C ARG A 198 0.36 12.96 -14.69
N PHE A 199 -0.58 13.83 -15.06
CA PHE A 199 -0.33 15.25 -15.26
C PHE A 199 -0.48 16.01 -13.94
N LYS A 200 0.63 16.52 -13.39
CA LYS A 200 0.64 17.31 -12.15
C LYS A 200 0.53 18.80 -12.47
N SER A 201 -0.60 19.42 -12.14
CA SER A 201 -0.83 20.86 -12.28
C SER A 201 -1.99 21.27 -11.39
N ASP A 202 -1.92 22.49 -10.84
CA ASP A 202 -3.03 23.14 -10.12
C ASP A 202 -3.91 23.97 -11.08
N ASP A 203 -3.51 24.12 -12.35
CA ASP A 203 -4.30 24.79 -13.38
C ASP A 203 -5.39 23.85 -13.90
N ALA A 204 -6.63 24.11 -13.49
CA ALA A 204 -7.80 23.31 -13.85
C ALA A 204 -8.06 23.24 -15.36
N ASP A 205 -7.77 24.30 -16.12
CA ASP A 205 -8.01 24.32 -17.56
C ASP A 205 -6.90 23.55 -18.31
N ALA A 206 -5.66 23.63 -17.84
CA ALA A 206 -4.58 22.79 -18.34
C ALA A 206 -4.86 21.29 -18.10
N VAL A 207 -5.35 20.94 -16.90
CA VAL A 207 -5.75 19.56 -16.57
C VAL A 207 -6.86 19.08 -17.52
N LYS A 208 -7.94 19.86 -17.68
CA LYS A 208 -9.03 19.52 -18.61
C LYS A 208 -8.52 19.31 -20.03
N HIS A 209 -7.60 20.16 -20.49
CA HIS A 209 -7.03 20.05 -21.82
C HIS A 209 -6.23 18.75 -22.00
N GLU A 210 -5.36 18.41 -21.06
CA GLU A 210 -4.55 17.19 -21.12
C GLU A 210 -5.41 15.92 -21.01
N VAL A 211 -6.41 15.91 -20.12
CA VAL A 211 -7.36 14.79 -20.01
C VAL A 211 -8.11 14.59 -21.33
N ALA A 212 -8.66 15.66 -21.92
CA ALA A 212 -9.39 15.56 -23.18
C ALA A 212 -8.52 15.06 -24.34
N ARG A 213 -7.25 15.47 -24.40
CA ARG A 213 -6.29 14.99 -25.41
C ARG A 213 -5.97 13.52 -25.24
N ALA A 214 -5.63 13.09 -24.02
CA ALA A 214 -5.34 11.70 -23.72
C ALA A 214 -6.55 10.80 -24.00
N ALA A 215 -7.74 11.22 -23.57
CA ALA A 215 -9.00 10.52 -23.82
C ALA A 215 -9.28 10.37 -25.32
N LYS A 216 -9.10 11.44 -26.10
CA LYS A 216 -9.21 11.40 -27.57
C LYS A 216 -8.24 10.40 -28.21
N ALA A 217 -7.00 10.33 -27.72
CA ALA A 217 -6.00 9.39 -28.22
C ALA A 217 -6.38 7.94 -27.94
N ALA A 218 -6.90 7.64 -26.74
CA ALA A 218 -7.26 6.29 -26.33
C ALA A 218 -8.62 5.81 -26.87
N LYS A 219 -9.53 6.72 -27.23
CA LYS A 219 -10.87 6.41 -27.72
C LYS A 219 -10.86 5.48 -28.94
N GLY A 220 -11.62 4.39 -28.87
CA GLY A 220 -11.66 3.36 -29.91
C GLY A 220 -10.38 2.52 -30.06
N SER A 221 -9.35 2.75 -29.24
CA SER A 221 -8.14 1.92 -29.19
C SER A 221 -8.31 0.72 -28.26
N GLN A 222 -7.34 -0.19 -28.26
CA GLN A 222 -7.28 -1.28 -27.27
C GLN A 222 -6.57 -0.85 -25.96
N SER A 223 -6.01 0.35 -25.91
CA SER A 223 -5.29 0.86 -24.74
C SER A 223 -6.29 1.32 -23.66
N ARG A 224 -6.07 0.86 -22.43
CA ARG A 224 -6.87 1.27 -21.27
C ARG A 224 -6.27 2.53 -20.64
N LEU A 225 -6.93 3.67 -20.81
CA LEU A 225 -6.47 4.94 -20.23
C LEU A 225 -7.00 5.12 -18.80
N PHE A 226 -6.07 5.29 -17.85
CA PHE A 226 -6.37 5.77 -16.50
C PHE A 226 -5.98 7.25 -16.33
N ILE A 227 -6.81 8.01 -15.61
CA ILE A 227 -6.49 9.39 -15.21
C ILE A 227 -6.07 9.39 -13.74
N ASN A 228 -4.86 9.89 -13.46
CA ASN A 228 -4.32 9.97 -12.10
C ASN A 228 -4.82 11.24 -11.39
N ASP A 229 -5.25 11.12 -10.13
CA ASP A 229 -5.68 12.15 -9.17
C ASP A 229 -6.90 13.00 -9.57
N HIS A 230 -6.99 13.45 -10.83
CA HIS A 230 -7.99 14.38 -11.36
C HIS A 230 -9.36 13.72 -11.65
N TRP A 231 -9.89 13.01 -10.67
CA TRP A 231 -11.09 12.19 -10.79
C TRP A 231 -12.33 12.99 -11.18
N ARG A 232 -12.50 14.22 -10.67
CA ARG A 232 -13.64 15.11 -11.03
C ARG A 232 -13.64 15.41 -12.53
N VAL A 233 -12.49 15.81 -13.07
CA VAL A 233 -12.32 16.11 -14.50
C VAL A 233 -12.56 14.86 -15.35
N ALA A 234 -12.10 13.69 -14.90
CA ALA A 234 -12.34 12.43 -15.59
C ALA A 234 -13.83 12.07 -15.67
N ILE A 235 -14.57 12.20 -14.56
CA ILE A 235 -16.02 11.94 -14.52
C ILE A 235 -16.78 12.94 -15.40
N ASP A 236 -16.50 14.24 -15.27
CA ASP A 236 -17.17 15.28 -16.04
C ASP A 236 -16.98 15.06 -17.55
N HIS A 237 -15.75 14.73 -17.97
CA HIS A 237 -15.44 14.41 -19.35
C HIS A 237 -16.14 13.13 -19.82
N HIS A 238 -16.15 12.08 -18.98
CA HIS A 238 -16.82 10.81 -19.29
C HIS A 238 -18.33 11.01 -19.49
N ALA A 239 -18.98 11.72 -18.56
CA ALA A 239 -20.40 12.04 -18.62
C ALA A 239 -20.76 12.85 -19.87
N ALA A 240 -19.93 13.85 -20.23
CA ALA A 240 -20.17 14.69 -21.40
C ALA A 240 -20.10 13.92 -22.74
N CYS A 241 -19.41 12.77 -22.79
CA CYS A 241 -19.28 11.97 -24.01
C CYS A 241 -20.43 10.98 -24.23
N GLY A 242 -21.20 10.61 -23.19
CA GLY A 242 -22.38 9.74 -23.30
C GLY A 242 -22.14 8.32 -23.85
N GLY A 243 -20.89 7.83 -23.83
CA GLY A 243 -20.49 6.55 -24.43
C GLY A 243 -19.00 6.25 -24.19
N ASP A 244 -18.29 5.70 -25.17
CA ASP A 244 -16.84 5.57 -25.08
C ASP A 244 -16.18 6.96 -25.08
N SER A 245 -15.80 7.44 -23.91
CA SER A 245 -15.02 8.67 -23.75
C SER A 245 -13.54 8.47 -24.03
N GLY A 246 -13.07 7.23 -24.17
CA GLY A 246 -11.65 6.86 -24.18
C GLY A 246 -11.02 6.77 -22.78
N ILE A 247 -11.74 7.14 -21.71
CA ILE A 247 -11.27 6.98 -20.32
C ILE A 247 -11.77 5.64 -19.78
N TYR A 248 -10.85 4.78 -19.38
CA TYR A 248 -11.16 3.45 -18.83
C TYR A 248 -11.34 3.47 -17.31
N GLY A 249 -10.62 4.36 -16.62
CA GLY A 249 -10.72 4.50 -15.17
C GLY A 249 -9.92 5.67 -14.60
N ILE A 250 -9.90 5.71 -13.27
CA ILE A 250 -9.20 6.68 -12.43
C ILE A 250 -8.16 5.92 -11.60
N HIS A 251 -7.04 6.55 -11.27
CA HIS A 251 -6.06 6.05 -10.31
C HIS A 251 -5.85 7.08 -9.20
N LEU A 252 -5.83 6.62 -7.94
CA LEU A 252 -5.65 7.46 -6.75
C LEU A 252 -4.52 6.95 -5.84
N GLY A 253 -3.85 7.88 -5.16
CA GLY A 253 -2.99 7.61 -4.00
C GLY A 253 -3.80 7.43 -2.70
N GLN A 254 -3.11 7.21 -1.58
CA GLN A 254 -3.77 7.05 -0.28
C GLN A 254 -4.37 8.37 0.22
N GLU A 255 -3.67 9.47 -0.02
CA GLU A 255 -4.06 10.82 0.38
C GLU A 255 -5.24 11.31 -0.44
N ASP A 256 -5.29 10.99 -1.74
CA ASP A 256 -6.41 11.38 -2.60
C ASP A 256 -7.73 10.71 -2.20
N LEU A 257 -7.66 9.53 -1.55
CA LEU A 257 -8.84 8.84 -1.03
C LEU A 257 -9.52 9.58 0.11
N ASP A 258 -8.82 10.47 0.81
CA ASP A 258 -9.39 11.24 1.92
C ASP A 258 -10.44 12.25 1.43
N ASP A 259 -10.25 12.79 0.23
CA ASP A 259 -11.07 13.85 -0.35
C ASP A 259 -11.92 13.40 -1.56
N ALA A 260 -11.70 12.17 -2.04
CA ALA A 260 -12.41 11.62 -3.19
C ALA A 260 -13.86 11.23 -2.84
N ASP A 261 -14.79 11.64 -3.70
CA ASP A 261 -16.17 11.13 -3.66
C ASP A 261 -16.21 9.76 -4.35
N LEU A 262 -15.98 8.71 -3.56
CA LEU A 262 -15.94 7.33 -4.04
C LEU A 262 -17.29 6.88 -4.62
N ASP A 263 -18.41 7.43 -4.14
CA ASP A 263 -19.73 7.11 -4.64
C ASP A 263 -19.97 7.75 -6.00
N ALA A 264 -19.53 8.99 -6.22
CA ALA A 264 -19.56 9.63 -7.53
C ALA A 264 -18.67 8.90 -8.55
N ILE A 265 -17.45 8.49 -8.16
CA ILE A 265 -16.57 7.68 -9.01
C ILE A 265 -17.27 6.37 -9.37
N ARG A 266 -17.86 5.68 -8.40
CA ARG A 266 -18.56 4.42 -8.65
C ARG A 266 -19.78 4.60 -9.55
N ALA A 267 -20.58 5.64 -9.32
CA ALA A 267 -21.77 5.95 -10.11
C ALA A 267 -21.42 6.32 -11.56
N SER A 268 -20.21 6.84 -11.83
CA SER A 268 -19.74 7.10 -13.19
C SER A 268 -19.51 5.84 -14.02
N GLY A 269 -19.40 4.67 -13.38
CA GLY A 269 -19.05 3.41 -14.05
C GLY A 269 -17.56 3.27 -14.41
N LEU A 270 -16.75 4.29 -14.14
CA LEU A 270 -15.30 4.23 -14.28
C LEU A 270 -14.67 3.28 -13.24
N ARG A 271 -13.55 2.68 -13.63
CA ARG A 271 -12.73 1.83 -12.75
C ARG A 271 -11.91 2.66 -11.78
N LEU A 272 -11.57 2.09 -10.64
CA LEU A 272 -10.67 2.71 -9.66
C LEU A 272 -9.43 1.83 -9.44
N GLY A 273 -8.27 2.38 -9.75
CA GLY A 273 -6.98 1.86 -9.30
C GLY A 273 -6.50 2.59 -8.06
N VAL A 274 -5.84 1.88 -7.15
CA VAL A 274 -5.26 2.50 -5.96
C VAL A 274 -3.81 2.06 -5.73
N SER A 275 -2.94 3.01 -5.44
CA SER A 275 -1.56 2.72 -5.01
C SER A 275 -1.51 2.31 -3.54
N THR A 276 -0.72 1.27 -3.24
CA THR A 276 -0.46 0.77 -1.89
C THR A 276 1.01 0.43 -1.69
N HIS A 277 1.50 0.65 -0.47
CA HIS A 277 2.91 0.57 -0.13
C HIS A 277 3.20 -0.33 1.08
N GLY A 278 2.16 -0.90 1.71
CA GLY A 278 2.27 -1.73 2.91
C GLY A 278 0.95 -2.41 3.29
N TYR A 279 0.99 -3.25 4.32
CA TYR A 279 -0.17 -3.99 4.83
C TYR A 279 -1.32 -3.08 5.23
N ALA A 280 -1.08 -2.05 6.04
CA ALA A 280 -2.16 -1.18 6.52
C ALA A 280 -2.88 -0.46 5.36
N GLU A 281 -2.13 0.02 4.37
CA GLU A 281 -2.71 0.63 3.17
C GLU A 281 -3.51 -0.40 2.35
N MET A 282 -3.01 -1.61 2.15
CA MET A 282 -3.74 -2.68 1.45
C MET A 282 -5.06 -3.03 2.16
N LEU A 283 -5.04 -3.11 3.49
CA LEU A 283 -6.23 -3.39 4.30
C LEU A 283 -7.23 -2.24 4.26
N ARG A 284 -6.74 -0.99 4.29
CA ARG A 284 -7.56 0.22 4.11
C ARG A 284 -8.30 0.18 2.77
N VAL A 285 -7.60 -0.09 1.68
CA VAL A 285 -8.20 -0.02 0.33
C VAL A 285 -9.06 -1.23 0.01
N ALA A 286 -8.80 -2.40 0.59
CA ALA A 286 -9.64 -3.58 0.39
C ALA A 286 -11.10 -3.32 0.81
N ALA A 287 -11.32 -2.51 1.85
CA ALA A 287 -12.66 -2.14 2.33
C ALA A 287 -13.49 -1.36 1.29
N ILE A 288 -12.86 -0.70 0.31
CA ILE A 288 -13.55 0.04 -0.77
C ILE A 288 -13.64 -0.74 -2.09
N SER A 289 -13.08 -1.96 -2.14
CA SER A 289 -13.18 -2.89 -3.30
C SER A 289 -12.81 -2.24 -4.66
N PRO A 290 -11.58 -1.72 -4.82
CA PRO A 290 -11.14 -1.09 -6.05
C PRO A 290 -11.02 -2.11 -7.20
N SER A 291 -10.96 -1.61 -8.42
CA SER A 291 -10.84 -2.41 -9.63
C SER A 291 -9.48 -3.12 -9.76
N TYR A 292 -8.40 -2.49 -9.28
CA TYR A 292 -7.05 -3.07 -9.19
C TYR A 292 -6.21 -2.38 -8.12
N LEU A 293 -5.13 -3.03 -7.69
CA LEU A 293 -4.11 -2.43 -6.81
C LEU A 293 -2.76 -2.31 -7.49
N ALA A 294 -2.09 -1.17 -7.28
CA ALA A 294 -0.68 -1.03 -7.58
C ALA A 294 0.14 -1.25 -6.30
N LEU A 295 1.07 -2.19 -6.34
CA LEU A 295 1.95 -2.56 -5.23
C LEU A 295 3.37 -2.03 -5.50
N GLY A 296 3.83 -1.08 -4.70
CA GLY A 296 5.18 -0.52 -4.87
C GLY A 296 5.58 0.50 -3.81
N ALA A 297 6.76 1.11 -3.88
CA ALA A 297 7.79 0.87 -4.89
C ALA A 297 8.59 -0.41 -4.60
N ILE A 298 8.65 -1.33 -5.56
CA ILE A 298 9.36 -2.61 -5.41
C ILE A 298 10.88 -2.39 -5.34
N PHE A 299 11.42 -1.61 -6.27
CA PHE A 299 12.84 -1.30 -6.39
C PHE A 299 13.11 0.20 -6.15
N PRO A 300 14.38 0.61 -5.87
CA PRO A 300 14.74 2.02 -5.76
C PRO A 300 14.27 2.84 -6.97
N THR A 301 13.68 4.00 -6.70
CA THR A 301 13.18 4.91 -7.74
C THR A 301 13.32 6.36 -7.32
N THR A 302 13.53 7.25 -8.30
CA THR A 302 13.57 8.70 -8.11
C THR A 302 12.28 9.39 -8.58
N THR A 303 11.31 8.62 -9.13
CA THR A 303 10.07 9.17 -9.70
C THR A 303 9.08 9.69 -8.64
N LYS A 304 9.09 9.09 -7.44
CA LYS A 304 8.29 9.50 -6.28
C LYS A 304 9.18 9.42 -5.05
N VAL A 305 9.19 10.48 -4.25
CA VAL A 305 9.85 10.47 -2.94
C VAL A 305 9.00 9.60 -2.02
N MET A 306 9.59 8.54 -1.48
CA MET A 306 8.93 7.60 -0.59
C MET A 306 9.44 7.79 0.84
N PRO A 307 8.56 7.80 1.86
CA PRO A 307 8.98 7.83 3.27
C PRO A 307 9.55 6.50 3.74
N THR A 308 9.36 5.42 2.99
CA THR A 308 9.82 4.06 3.29
C THR A 308 10.93 3.61 2.35
N GLN A 309 11.72 2.63 2.81
CA GLN A 309 12.62 1.87 1.95
C GLN A 309 11.84 1.15 0.84
N PRO A 310 12.45 0.91 -0.34
CA PRO A 310 11.86 0.04 -1.35
C PRO A 310 11.42 -1.29 -0.74
N GLN A 311 10.27 -1.80 -1.19
CA GLN A 311 9.67 -3.00 -0.63
C GLN A 311 10.55 -4.24 -0.83
N GLY A 312 11.27 -4.30 -1.94
CA GLY A 312 12.00 -5.48 -2.37
C GLY A 312 11.06 -6.62 -2.81
N MET A 313 11.65 -7.63 -3.46
CA MET A 313 10.89 -8.77 -3.99
C MET A 313 10.25 -9.62 -2.90
N GLY A 314 10.88 -9.73 -1.72
CA GLY A 314 10.31 -10.48 -0.60
C GLY A 314 8.95 -9.93 -0.17
N ARG A 315 8.86 -8.64 0.14
CA ARG A 315 7.58 -8.04 0.54
C ARG A 315 6.57 -8.06 -0.58
N PHE A 316 7.00 -7.75 -1.80
CA PHE A 316 6.13 -7.81 -2.97
C PHE A 316 5.47 -9.19 -3.12
N GLN A 317 6.23 -10.29 -2.95
CA GLN A 317 5.69 -11.65 -2.94
C GLN A 317 4.67 -11.87 -1.81
N SER A 318 4.97 -11.43 -0.58
CA SER A 318 4.03 -11.55 0.54
C SER A 318 2.75 -10.73 0.34
N TYR A 319 2.85 -9.55 -0.28
CA TYR A 319 1.72 -8.69 -0.60
C TYR A 319 0.84 -9.29 -1.69
N VAL A 320 1.43 -9.83 -2.76
CA VAL A 320 0.69 -10.54 -3.81
C VAL A 320 -0.03 -11.76 -3.24
N ALA A 321 0.66 -12.57 -2.43
CA ALA A 321 0.07 -13.76 -1.81
C ALA A 321 -1.14 -13.44 -0.93
N LEU A 322 -1.09 -12.31 -0.19
CA LEU A 322 -2.21 -11.85 0.63
C LEU A 322 -3.37 -11.30 -0.23
N MET A 323 -3.06 -10.47 -1.22
CA MET A 323 -4.08 -9.65 -1.89
C MET A 323 -4.70 -10.28 -3.12
N GLN A 324 -4.02 -11.19 -3.82
CA GLN A 324 -4.54 -11.79 -5.05
C GLN A 324 -5.89 -12.52 -4.87
N PRO A 325 -6.15 -13.23 -3.74
CA PRO A 325 -7.48 -13.81 -3.48
C PRO A 325 -8.59 -12.78 -3.24
N VAL A 326 -8.23 -11.55 -2.89
CA VAL A 326 -9.18 -10.47 -2.52
C VAL A 326 -9.42 -9.54 -3.72
N ILE A 327 -8.36 -9.14 -4.40
CA ILE A 327 -8.37 -8.26 -5.58
C ILE A 327 -7.52 -8.95 -6.66
N PRO A 328 -8.15 -9.57 -7.68
CA PRO A 328 -7.43 -10.34 -8.69
C PRO A 328 -6.48 -9.54 -9.59
N SER A 329 -6.73 -8.24 -9.75
CA SER A 329 -5.92 -7.36 -10.61
C SER A 329 -4.87 -6.63 -9.77
N LEU A 330 -3.63 -7.11 -9.84
CA LEU A 330 -2.48 -6.54 -9.13
C LEU A 330 -1.42 -6.08 -10.14
N VAL A 331 -0.84 -4.92 -9.88
CA VAL A 331 0.19 -4.29 -10.72
C VAL A 331 1.44 -4.05 -9.89
N GLY A 332 2.57 -4.67 -10.25
CA GLY A 332 3.85 -4.35 -9.62
C GLY A 332 4.42 -3.03 -10.15
N ILE A 333 4.84 -2.11 -9.29
CA ILE A 333 5.38 -0.80 -9.69
C ILE A 333 6.58 -0.36 -8.84
N GLY A 334 7.42 0.51 -9.40
CA GLY A 334 8.51 1.19 -8.70
C GLY A 334 9.87 0.61 -9.07
N GLY A 335 10.63 1.37 -9.86
CA GLY A 335 11.95 0.97 -10.36
C GLY A 335 11.93 -0.23 -11.34
N VAL A 336 10.76 -0.66 -11.80
CA VAL A 336 10.60 -1.72 -12.79
C VAL A 336 11.09 -1.26 -14.16
N ASN A 337 11.83 -2.13 -14.84
CA ASN A 337 12.40 -1.95 -16.17
C ASN A 337 12.60 -3.32 -16.87
N ALA A 338 13.09 -3.33 -18.10
CA ALA A 338 13.25 -4.57 -18.88
C ALA A 338 14.14 -5.62 -18.20
N GLY A 339 15.13 -5.20 -17.39
CA GLY A 339 16.06 -6.10 -16.71
C GLY A 339 15.50 -6.82 -15.49
N ASN A 340 14.43 -6.31 -14.87
CA ASN A 340 13.85 -6.90 -13.65
C ASN A 340 12.34 -7.20 -13.74
N MET A 341 11.67 -6.79 -14.83
CA MET A 341 10.23 -7.04 -15.00
C MET A 341 9.88 -8.53 -15.02
N GLY A 342 10.74 -9.40 -15.58
CA GLY A 342 10.53 -10.85 -15.55
C GLY A 342 10.42 -11.40 -14.11
N GLU A 343 11.21 -10.87 -13.18
CA GLU A 343 11.14 -11.27 -11.76
C GLU A 343 9.82 -10.81 -11.11
N VAL A 344 9.32 -9.63 -11.48
CA VAL A 344 8.03 -9.12 -11.01
C VAL A 344 6.89 -10.02 -11.51
N LEU A 345 6.88 -10.36 -12.79
CA LEU A 345 5.85 -11.22 -13.39
C LEU A 345 5.90 -12.65 -12.86
N ALA A 346 7.09 -13.17 -12.54
CA ALA A 346 7.26 -14.52 -11.97
C ALA A 346 6.57 -14.73 -10.61
N VAL A 347 6.20 -13.65 -9.91
CA VAL A 347 5.41 -13.69 -8.67
C VAL A 347 3.93 -14.02 -8.94
N GLY A 348 3.49 -14.02 -10.21
CA GLY A 348 2.13 -14.36 -10.61
C GLY A 348 1.22 -13.15 -10.80
N VAL A 349 1.77 -11.93 -10.90
CA VAL A 349 1.01 -10.76 -11.34
C VAL A 349 0.98 -10.69 -12.87
N GLY A 350 -0.18 -10.39 -13.44
CA GLY A 350 -0.35 -10.21 -14.90
C GLY A 350 0.03 -8.83 -15.42
N SER A 351 0.55 -7.96 -14.54
CA SER A 351 0.70 -6.54 -14.83
C SER A 351 1.92 -5.94 -14.14
N ALA A 352 2.67 -5.12 -14.86
CA ALA A 352 3.79 -4.36 -14.31
C ALA A 352 3.84 -2.94 -14.88
N ALA A 353 4.00 -1.96 -14.00
CA ALA A 353 4.00 -0.55 -14.36
C ALA A 353 5.40 0.05 -14.43
N VAL A 354 5.62 0.86 -15.45
CA VAL A 354 6.88 1.54 -15.73
C VAL A 354 6.68 3.03 -15.99
N VAL A 355 7.74 3.80 -15.70
CA VAL A 355 7.85 5.22 -16.06
C VAL A 355 9.11 5.41 -16.88
N ARG A 356 10.26 5.37 -16.19
CA ARG A 356 11.58 5.70 -16.76
C ARG A 356 12.05 4.71 -17.82
N ALA A 357 11.63 3.44 -17.74
CA ALA A 357 11.95 2.45 -18.77
C ALA A 357 11.42 2.84 -20.17
N ILE A 358 10.43 3.75 -20.23
CA ILE A 358 9.93 4.33 -21.47
C ILE A 358 10.43 5.77 -21.63
N THR A 359 10.28 6.63 -20.60
CA THR A 359 10.59 8.06 -20.76
C THR A 359 12.08 8.37 -20.94
N GLU A 360 12.97 7.47 -20.52
CA GLU A 360 14.43 7.61 -20.64
C GLU A 360 15.01 6.71 -21.74
N ALA A 361 14.16 6.04 -22.54
CA ALA A 361 14.60 5.20 -23.64
C ALA A 361 15.12 6.06 -24.81
N SER A 362 16.23 5.63 -25.42
CA SER A 362 16.74 6.25 -26.65
C SER A 362 15.87 5.94 -27.88
N ASP A 363 15.17 4.81 -27.85
CA ASP A 363 14.21 4.37 -28.86
C ASP A 363 12.93 3.86 -28.15
N VAL A 364 11.91 4.72 -28.09
CA VAL A 364 10.64 4.43 -27.41
C VAL A 364 9.89 3.25 -28.06
N PRO A 365 9.68 3.19 -29.39
CA PRO A 365 9.10 2.02 -30.04
C PRO A 365 9.81 0.70 -29.70
N ALA A 366 11.14 0.66 -29.75
CA ALA A 366 11.91 -0.54 -29.43
C ALA A 366 11.76 -0.92 -27.94
N ALA A 367 11.79 0.05 -27.03
CA ALA A 367 11.58 -0.19 -25.60
C ALA A 367 10.19 -0.76 -25.30
N VAL A 368 9.14 -0.19 -25.89
CA VAL A 368 7.77 -0.70 -25.76
C VAL A 368 7.65 -2.12 -26.29
N ALA A 369 8.20 -2.39 -27.48
CA ALA A 369 8.17 -3.74 -28.06
C ALA A 369 8.88 -4.76 -27.16
N GLY A 370 10.07 -4.43 -26.65
CA GLY A 370 10.82 -5.29 -25.74
C GLY A 370 10.09 -5.56 -24.42
N LEU A 371 9.46 -4.54 -23.83
CA LEU A 371 8.68 -4.68 -22.60
C LEU A 371 7.41 -5.50 -22.82
N ASN A 372 6.66 -5.26 -23.90
CA ASN A 372 5.47 -6.04 -24.24
C ASN A 372 5.78 -7.52 -24.46
N ALA A 373 6.94 -7.84 -25.06
CA ALA A 373 7.37 -9.22 -25.30
C ALA A 373 7.59 -10.03 -24.01
N LEU A 374 7.74 -9.39 -22.84
CA LEU A 374 7.86 -10.07 -21.56
C LEU A 374 6.54 -10.63 -21.02
N PHE A 375 5.40 -10.22 -21.60
CA PHE A 375 4.06 -10.69 -21.22
C PHE A 375 3.52 -11.78 -22.18
N ALA A 376 4.32 -12.18 -23.18
CA ALA A 376 3.91 -13.08 -24.26
C ALA A 376 4.05 -14.57 -23.89
#